data_AF-A0A371LSX7-F1
#
_entry.id   AF-A0A371LSX7-F1
#
_cell.length_a   1.000
_cell.length_b   1.000
_cell.length_c   1.000
_cell.angle_alpha   90.00
_cell.angle_beta   90.00
_cell.angle_gamma   90.00
#
_symmetry.space_group_name_H-M   'P 1'
#
loop_
_entity.id
_entity.type
_entity.pdbx_description
1 polymer ?
#
loop_
_entity_poly.entity_id
_entity_poly.type
_entity_poly.pdbx_seq_one_letter_code
_entity_poly.pdbx_strand_id
1 'polypeptide(L)'
;MTAVSVPALAMGALGVLSLAGALTFGVESAYAPGIALLAGSVVLAGVLGLTPPFLLAAAFLVLLAWDVGKHGFSIAREVGREPSTFRIEAVHGLSSTLVYAAGATLGYGIYAGVTGGRSVVALLALLVGSVALLFALQARK
;
A
#
# COMPACT_ATOMS: atom_id res chain seq x y z
N MET A 1 -2.26 20.56 -0.03
CA MET A 1 -3.13 20.24 -1.19
C MET A 1 -2.57 18.98 -1.82
N THR A 2 -3.28 17.85 -1.69
CA THR A 2 -2.85 16.56 -2.24
C THR A 2 -3.02 16.59 -3.75
N ALA A 3 -1.94 16.88 -4.48
CA ALA A 3 -1.90 16.58 -5.90
C ALA A 3 -1.96 15.05 -6.03
N VAL A 4 -3.15 14.52 -6.32
CA VAL A 4 -3.28 13.14 -6.78
C VAL A 4 -2.38 13.04 -8.01
N SER A 5 -1.28 12.31 -7.89
CA SER A 5 -0.35 12.22 -8.99
C SER A 5 -1.00 11.37 -10.08
N VAL A 6 -1.26 11.99 -11.23
CA VAL A 6 -1.76 11.35 -12.44
C VAL A 6 -1.05 10.01 -12.72
N PRO A 7 0.30 9.89 -12.61
CA PRO A 7 0.96 8.60 -12.82
C PRO A 7 0.63 7.54 -11.76
N ALA A 8 0.54 7.87 -10.47
CA ALA A 8 0.18 6.87 -9.46
C ALA A 8 -1.29 6.44 -9.59
N LEU A 9 -2.18 7.39 -9.93
CA LEU A 9 -3.59 7.10 -10.17
C LEU A 9 -3.77 6.21 -11.40
N ALA A 10 -3.08 6.52 -12.51
CA ALA A 10 -3.12 5.71 -13.72
C ALA A 10 -2.58 4.29 -13.45
N MET A 11 -1.45 4.17 -12.75
CA MET A 11 -0.86 2.87 -12.44
C MET A 11 -1.76 2.06 -11.47
N GLY A 12 -2.35 2.71 -10.49
CA GLY A 12 -3.34 2.10 -9.59
C GLY A 12 -4.60 1.65 -10.33
N ALA A 13 -5.16 2.49 -11.20
CA ALA A 13 -6.34 2.15 -12.01
C ALA A 13 -6.07 0.97 -12.95
N LEU A 14 -4.91 0.94 -13.61
CA LEU A 14 -4.47 -0.19 -14.43
C LEU A 14 -4.34 -1.47 -13.59
N GLY A 15 -3.76 -1.36 -12.40
CA GLY A 15 -3.69 -2.46 -11.43
C GLY A 15 -5.06 -3.00 -11.04
N VAL A 16 -6.03 -2.12 -10.73
CA VAL A 16 -7.41 -2.51 -10.40
C VAL A 16 -8.10 -3.20 -11.58
N LEU A 17 -8.00 -2.63 -12.79
CA LEU A 17 -8.61 -3.19 -14.00
C LEU A 17 -8.01 -4.57 -14.34
N SER A 18 -6.69 -4.71 -14.25
CA SER A 18 -6.00 -5.98 -14.46
C SER A 18 -6.42 -7.02 -13.43
N LEU A 19 -6.52 -6.63 -12.15
CA LEU A 19 -6.93 -7.53 -11.07
C LEU A 19 -8.38 -7.98 -11.25
N ALA A 20 -9.29 -7.04 -11.49
CA ALA A 20 -10.71 -7.31 -11.72
C ALA A 20 -10.90 -8.23 -12.93
N GLY A 21 -10.18 -7.98 -14.03
CA GLY A 21 -10.16 -8.86 -15.19
C GLY A 21 -9.66 -10.26 -14.84
N ALA A 22 -8.50 -10.38 -14.18
CA ALA A 22 -7.91 -11.67 -13.82
C ALA A 22 -8.84 -12.51 -12.93
N LEU A 23 -9.51 -11.90 -11.96
CA LEU A 23 -10.48 -12.56 -11.09
C LEU A 23 -11.75 -12.98 -11.84
N THR A 24 -12.30 -12.11 -12.70
CA THR A 24 -13.54 -12.38 -13.43
C THR A 24 -13.35 -13.50 -14.46
N PHE A 25 -12.21 -13.51 -15.15
CA PHE A 25 -11.89 -14.50 -16.17
C PHE A 25 -11.13 -15.72 -15.64
N GLY A 26 -10.77 -15.74 -14.34
CA GLY A 26 -10.04 -16.86 -13.73
C GLY A 26 -8.62 -17.06 -14.26
N VAL A 27 -7.97 -15.99 -14.73
CA VAL A 27 -6.66 -16.04 -15.37
C VAL A 27 -5.56 -15.80 -14.33
N GLU A 28 -5.09 -16.87 -13.69
CA GLU A 28 -4.07 -16.81 -12.62
C GLU A 28 -2.77 -16.10 -13.06
N SER A 29 -2.37 -16.25 -14.34
CA SER A 29 -1.19 -15.59 -14.90
C SER A 29 -1.30 -14.06 -14.96
N ALA A 30 -2.51 -13.51 -15.07
CA ALA A 30 -2.76 -12.06 -15.11
C ALA A 30 -2.94 -11.45 -13.71
N TYR A 31 -3.10 -12.27 -12.68
CA TYR A 31 -3.34 -11.83 -11.32
C TYR A 31 -2.09 -11.27 -10.64
N ALA A 32 -0.97 -11.99 -10.74
CA ALA A 32 0.32 -11.57 -10.18
C ALA A 32 0.80 -10.19 -10.70
N PRO A 33 0.80 -9.90 -12.02
CA PRO A 33 1.19 -8.58 -12.51
C PRO A 33 0.22 -7.47 -12.08
N GLY A 34 -1.08 -7.75 -11.95
CA GLY A 34 -2.06 -6.79 -11.44
C GLY A 34 -1.79 -6.37 -9.99
N ILE A 35 -1.50 -7.34 -9.10
CA ILE A 35 -1.09 -7.05 -7.72
C ILE A 35 0.25 -6.29 -7.69
N ALA A 36 1.21 -6.66 -8.54
CA ALA A 36 2.49 -5.96 -8.61
C ALA A 36 2.33 -4.49 -9.05
N LEU A 37 1.47 -4.22 -10.02
CA LEU A 37 1.10 -2.86 -10.44
C LEU A 37 0.46 -2.06 -9.30
N LEU A 38 -0.48 -2.66 -8.58
CA LEU A 38 -1.12 -2.04 -7.42
C LEU A 38 -0.11 -1.72 -6.31
N ALA A 39 0.72 -2.70 -5.93
CA ALA A 39 1.76 -2.50 -4.93
C ALA A 39 2.77 -1.42 -5.36
N GLY A 40 3.19 -1.46 -6.63
CA GLY A 40 4.05 -0.43 -7.21
C GLY A 40 3.42 0.97 -7.15
N SER A 41 2.10 1.07 -7.31
CA SER A 41 1.39 2.37 -7.25
C SER A 41 1.41 2.97 -5.86
N VAL A 42 1.33 2.13 -4.83
CA VAL A 42 1.48 2.56 -3.42
C VAL A 42 2.90 3.05 -3.16
N VAL A 43 3.91 2.33 -3.63
CA VAL A 43 5.32 2.74 -3.49
C VAL A 43 5.55 4.08 -4.21
N LEU A 44 5.09 4.21 -5.45
CA LEU A 44 5.22 5.43 -6.23
C LEU A 44 4.50 6.61 -5.55
N ALA A 45 3.28 6.40 -5.05
CA ALA A 45 2.55 7.41 -4.28
C ALA A 45 3.32 7.84 -3.02
N GLY A 46 4.02 6.91 -2.37
CA GLY A 46 4.87 7.21 -1.22
C GLY A 46 6.08 8.06 -1.56
N VAL A 47 6.77 7.73 -2.67
CA VAL A 47 7.88 8.53 -3.20
C VAL A 47 7.42 9.95 -3.56
N LEU A 48 6.19 10.09 -4.07
CA LEU A 48 5.59 11.38 -4.43
C LEU A 48 5.03 12.16 -3.23
N GLY A 49 5.17 11.65 -2.01
CA GLY A 49 4.84 12.37 -0.78
C GLY A 49 3.38 12.27 -0.34
N LEU A 50 2.65 11.24 -0.77
CA LEU A 50 1.32 10.97 -0.23
C LEU A 50 1.40 10.73 1.29
N THR A 51 0.40 11.21 2.04
CA THR A 51 0.48 11.11 3.50
C THR A 51 0.38 9.64 3.97
N PRO A 52 1.12 9.26 5.03
CA PRO A 52 1.20 7.88 5.52
C PRO A 52 -0.15 7.17 5.74
N PRO A 53 -1.21 7.81 6.27
CA PRO A 53 -2.50 7.14 6.45
C PRO A 53 -3.11 6.60 5.15
N PHE A 54 -2.99 7.34 4.05
CA PHE A 54 -3.50 6.90 2.74
C PHE A 54 -2.66 5.79 2.14
N LEU A 55 -1.33 5.85 2.30
CA LEU A 55 -0.43 4.78 1.86
C LEU A 55 -0.71 3.47 2.58
N LEU A 56 -0.93 3.55 3.89
CA LEU A 56 -1.24 2.40 4.72
C LEU A 56 -2.59 1.78 4.34
N ALA A 57 -3.62 2.61 4.15
CA ALA A 57 -4.92 2.15 3.68
C ALA A 57 -4.83 1.47 2.30
N ALA A 58 -4.07 2.06 1.38
CA ALA A 58 -3.85 1.46 0.06
C ALA A 58 -3.09 0.14 0.16
N ALA A 59 -1.99 0.08 0.92
CA ALA A 59 -1.23 -1.15 1.14
C ALA A 59 -2.08 -2.27 1.77
N PHE A 60 -2.92 -1.92 2.75
CA PHE A 60 -3.87 -2.84 3.36
C PHE A 60 -4.82 -3.45 2.33
N LEU A 61 -5.42 -2.63 1.46
CA LEU A 61 -6.32 -3.12 0.42
C LEU A 61 -5.61 -4.00 -0.60
N VAL A 62 -4.37 -3.68 -0.96
CA VAL A 62 -3.56 -4.50 -1.87
C VAL A 62 -3.24 -5.86 -1.26
N LEU A 63 -2.84 -5.90 0.02
CA LEU A 63 -2.58 -7.15 0.73
C LEU A 63 -3.83 -8.00 0.86
N LEU A 64 -4.97 -7.39 1.18
CA LEU A 64 -6.24 -8.09 1.28
C LEU A 64 -6.68 -8.67 -0.08
N ALA A 65 -6.55 -7.88 -1.16
CA ALA A 65 -6.82 -8.34 -2.51
C ALA A 65 -5.90 -9.50 -2.93
N TRP A 66 -4.62 -9.44 -2.52
CA TRP A 66 -3.62 -10.46 -2.78
C TRP A 66 -3.92 -11.79 -2.06
N ASP A 67 -4.30 -11.70 -0.79
CA ASP A 67 -4.58 -12.86 0.06
C ASP A 67 -5.86 -13.58 -0.41
N VAL A 68 -6.95 -12.83 -0.55
CA VAL A 68 -8.24 -13.37 -0.96
C VAL A 68 -8.16 -14.00 -2.35
N GLY A 69 -7.48 -13.35 -3.30
CA GLY A 69 -7.35 -13.92 -4.64
C GLY A 69 -6.46 -15.17 -4.67
N LYS A 70 -5.33 -15.19 -3.95
CA LYS A 70 -4.52 -16.42 -3.82
C LYS A 70 -5.31 -17.57 -3.19
N HIS A 71 -6.05 -17.30 -2.13
CA HIS A 71 -6.87 -18.30 -1.47
C HIS A 71 -7.95 -18.84 -2.42
N GLY A 72 -8.65 -17.96 -3.13
CA GLY A 72 -9.67 -18.32 -4.12
C GLY A 72 -9.11 -19.18 -5.27
N PHE A 73 -7.93 -18.85 -5.80
CA PHE A 73 -7.28 -19.68 -6.83
C PHE A 73 -6.86 -21.06 -6.31
N SER A 74 -6.38 -21.15 -5.06
CA SER A 74 -6.03 -22.45 -4.47
C SER A 74 -7.27 -23.32 -4.26
N ILE A 75 -8.34 -22.76 -3.70
CA ILE A 75 -9.61 -23.47 -3.51
C ILE A 75 -10.18 -23.95 -4.84
N ALA A 76 -10.19 -23.09 -5.87
CA ALA A 76 -10.69 -23.46 -7.19
C ALA A 76 -9.92 -24.64 -7.81
N ARG A 77 -8.62 -24.75 -7.52
CA ARG A 77 -7.74 -25.84 -7.98
C ARG A 77 -7.90 -27.13 -7.17
N GLU A 78 -8.18 -27.04 -5.88
CA GLU A 78 -8.27 -28.20 -4.98
C GLU A 78 -9.69 -28.80 -4.90
N VAL A 79 -10.72 -27.97 -4.87
CA VAL A 79 -12.11 -28.36 -4.58
C VAL A 79 -12.99 -28.34 -5.84
N GLY A 80 -12.57 -27.63 -6.89
CA GLY A 80 -13.38 -27.39 -8.09
C GLY A 80 -14.42 -26.28 -7.88
N ARG A 81 -15.19 -25.96 -8.93
CA ARG A 81 -16.12 -24.80 -8.96
C ARG A 81 -17.56 -25.11 -8.52
N GLU A 82 -17.88 -26.38 -8.24
CA GLU A 82 -19.25 -26.83 -7.95
C GLU A 82 -19.64 -26.72 -6.47
N PRO A 83 -18.78 -27.02 -5.48
CA PRO A 83 -19.15 -26.90 -4.08
C PRO A 83 -19.16 -25.44 -3.61
N SER A 84 -20.16 -25.08 -2.80
CA SER A 84 -20.17 -23.76 -2.16
C SER A 84 -19.08 -23.67 -1.08
N THR A 85 -18.11 -22.77 -1.28
CA THR A 85 -17.01 -22.49 -0.35
C THR A 85 -17.20 -21.18 0.42
N PHE A 86 -18.35 -20.51 0.22
CA PHE A 86 -18.63 -19.16 0.71
C PHE A 86 -18.40 -18.99 2.21
N ARG A 87 -18.80 -19.97 3.02
CA ARG A 87 -18.67 -19.87 4.49
C ARG A 87 -17.21 -19.90 4.94
N ILE A 88 -16.38 -20.70 4.28
CA ILE A 88 -14.95 -20.82 4.57
C ILE A 88 -14.24 -19.54 4.11
N GLU A 89 -14.52 -19.11 2.88
CA GLU A 89 -13.96 -17.88 2.31
C GLU A 89 -14.33 -16.64 3.12
N ALA A 90 -15.58 -16.55 3.60
CA ALA A 90 -16.02 -15.42 4.42
C ALA A 90 -15.29 -15.37 5.77
N VAL A 91 -15.13 -16.51 6.45
CA VAL A 91 -14.39 -16.57 7.72
C VAL A 91 -12.92 -16.25 7.51
N HIS A 92 -12.31 -16.77 6.44
CA HIS A 92 -10.93 -16.48 6.09
C HIS A 92 -10.74 -14.99 5.79
N GLY A 93 -11.58 -14.42 4.92
CA GLY A 93 -11.53 -13.00 4.57
C GLY A 93 -11.72 -12.08 5.78
N LEU A 94 -12.65 -12.40 6.68
CA LEU A 94 -12.85 -11.65 7.92
C LEU A 94 -11.61 -11.74 8.83
N SER A 95 -11.04 -12.93 8.97
CA SER A 95 -9.86 -13.17 9.80
C SER A 95 -8.64 -12.43 9.25
N SER A 96 -8.37 -12.52 7.94
CA SER A 96 -7.29 -11.81 7.27
C SER A 96 -7.47 -10.29 7.37
N THR A 97 -8.69 -9.78 7.23
CA THR A 97 -9.02 -8.37 7.42
C THR A 97 -8.62 -7.90 8.82
N LEU A 98 -8.97 -8.66 9.86
CA LEU A 98 -8.62 -8.34 11.25
C LEU A 98 -7.10 -8.36 11.48
N VAL A 99 -6.41 -9.38 10.95
CA VAL A 99 -4.96 -9.50 11.07
C VAL A 99 -4.25 -8.33 10.39
N TYR A 100 -4.66 -7.98 9.17
CA TYR A 100 -4.07 -6.85 8.46
C TYR A 100 -4.42 -5.51 9.11
N ALA A 101 -5.62 -5.35 9.68
CA ALA A 101 -6.00 -4.14 10.39
C ALA A 101 -5.19 -3.96 11.68
N ALA A 102 -4.96 -5.04 12.43
CA ALA A 102 -4.11 -5.03 13.61
C ALA A 102 -2.65 -4.72 13.25
N GLY A 103 -2.12 -5.37 12.21
CA GLY A 103 -0.77 -5.11 11.69
C GLY A 103 -0.59 -3.67 11.22
N ALA A 104 -1.56 -3.14 10.46
CA ALA A 104 -1.56 -1.75 10.01
C ALA A 104 -1.59 -0.77 11.18
N THR A 105 -2.45 -1.02 12.18
CA THR A 105 -2.57 -0.17 13.37
C THR A 105 -1.29 -0.17 14.21
N LEU A 106 -0.70 -1.34 14.45
CA LEU A 106 0.58 -1.47 15.16
C LEU A 106 1.71 -0.78 14.39
N GLY A 107 1.82 -1.03 13.09
CA GLY A 107 2.83 -0.40 12.24
C GLY A 107 2.70 1.12 12.20
N TYR A 108 1.47 1.63 12.09
CA TYR A 108 1.21 3.07 12.15
C TYR A 108 1.50 3.66 13.52
N GLY A 109 1.15 2.97 14.60
CA GLY A 109 1.45 3.39 15.96
C GLY A 109 2.95 3.53 16.20
N ILE A 110 3.74 2.55 15.75
CA ILE A 110 5.21 2.61 15.81
C ILE A 110 5.72 3.78 14.97
N TYR A 111 5.25 3.91 13.72
CA TYR A 111 5.63 5.00 12.83
C TYR A 111 5.34 6.38 13.47
N ALA A 112 4.14 6.57 14.00
CA ALA A 112 3.71 7.83 14.61
C ALA A 112 4.50 8.13 15.91
N GLY A 113 4.74 7.10 16.73
CA GLY A 113 5.53 7.22 17.96
C GLY A 113 6.99 7.59 17.70
N VAL A 114 7.62 6.99 16.69
CA VAL A 114 9.03 7.24 16.34
C VAL A 114 9.22 8.57 15.63
N THR A 115 8.34 8.90 14.67
CA THR A 115 8.51 10.12 13.86
C THR A 115 7.91 11.36 14.53
N GLY A 116 7.08 11.19 15.55
CA GLY A 116 6.33 12.29 16.18
C GLY A 116 5.44 13.04 15.20
N GLY A 117 5.05 12.40 14.08
CA GLY A 117 4.34 13.03 12.96
C GLY A 117 5.17 14.06 12.17
N ARG A 118 6.49 14.12 12.37
CA ARG A 118 7.37 15.11 11.73
C ARG A 118 7.96 14.56 10.43
N SER A 119 8.01 15.40 9.40
CA SER A 119 8.66 15.05 8.13
C SER A 119 10.18 15.01 8.30
N VAL A 120 10.79 13.86 8.00
CA VAL A 120 12.26 13.69 7.97
C VAL A 120 12.90 14.69 7.00
N VAL A 121 12.26 14.95 5.87
CA VAL A 121 12.72 15.94 4.88
C VAL A 121 12.71 17.35 5.47
N ALA A 122 11.69 17.70 6.26
CA ALA A 122 11.65 18.99 6.94
C ALA A 122 12.79 19.12 7.97
N LEU A 123 13.08 18.06 8.73
CA LEU A 123 14.22 18.04 9.66
C LEU A 123 15.55 18.20 8.94
N LEU A 124 15.74 17.51 7.81
CA LEU A 124 16.94 17.64 6.98
C LEU A 124 17.08 19.05 6.40
N ALA A 125 16.00 19.62 5.85
CA ALA A 125 16.01 20.98 5.32
C ALA A 125 16.34 22.01 6.41
N LEU A 126 15.82 21.80 7.63
CA LEU A 126 16.07 22.66 8.78
C LEU A 126 17.53 22.54 9.25
N LEU A 127 18.10 21.32 9.25
CA LEU A 127 19.51 21.10 9.54
C LEU A 127 20.42 21.77 8.49
N VAL A 128 20.15 21.56 7.20
CA VAL A 128 20.90 22.18 6.10
C VAL A 128 20.81 23.71 6.18
N GLY A 129 19.62 24.25 6.40
CA GLY A 129 19.41 25.67 6.59
C GLY A 129 20.18 26.23 7.79
N SER A 130 20.17 25.51 8.92
CA SER A 130 20.92 25.89 10.12
C SER A 130 22.42 25.90 9.87
N VAL A 131 22.96 24.89 9.19
CA VAL A 131 24.38 24.81 8.80
C VAL A 131 24.76 25.96 7.87
N ALA A 132 23.94 26.24 6.85
CA ALA A 132 24.16 27.37 5.94
C ALA A 132 24.16 28.72 6.68
N LEU A 133 23.28 28.88 7.67
CA LEU A 133 23.19 30.08 8.50
C LEU A 133 24.44 30.26 9.37
N LEU A 134 24.95 29.16 9.96
CA LEU A 134 26.21 29.17 10.72
C LEU A 134 27.39 29.57 9.84
N PHE A 135 27.50 29.00 8.64
CA PHE A 135 28.55 29.39 7.68
C PHE A 135 28.45 30.85 7.28
N ALA A 136 27.25 31.36 7.00
CA ALA A 136 27.04 32.77 6.67
C ALA A 136 27.45 33.70 7.82
N LEU A 137 27.18 33.32 9.07
CA LEU A 137 27.56 34.09 10.24
C LEU A 137 29.07 34.07 10.48
N GLN A 138 29.72 32.93 10.24
CA GLN A 138 31.18 32.80 10.31
C GLN A 138 31.89 33.61 9.20
N ALA A 139 31.33 33.63 7.98
CA ALA A 139 31.89 34.37 6.86
C ALA A 139 31.79 35.91 7.00
N ARG A 140 31.04 36.41 7.98
CA ARG A 140 30.94 37.86 8.28
C ARG A 140 31.94 38.35 9.34
N LYS A 141 32.73 37.45 9.93
CA LYS A 141 33.86 37.82 10.82
C LYS A 141 35.14 37.91 10.01
#